data_AF-A0A8J7PXV2-F1
#
_entry.id   AF-A0A8J7PXV2-F1
#
_cell.length_a   1.000
_cell.length_b   1.000
_cell.length_c   1.000
_cell.angle_alpha   90.00
_cell.angle_beta   90.00
_cell.angle_gamma   90.00
#
_symmetry.space_group_name_H-M   'P 1'
#
loop_
_entity.id
_entity.type
_entity.pdbx_description
1 polymer ?
#
loop_
_entity_poly.entity_id
_entity_poly.type
_entity_poly.pdbx_seq_one_letter_code
_entity_poly.pdbx_strand_id
1 'polypeptide(L)' 'MAEAFVKTSKRDYAYIADLRSAQRVLEQLPEWFEDYNNNASHKGLKMLSPREFLRSSMEDLKQVRYN' A
#
# COMPACT_ATOMS: atom_id res chain seq x y z
N MET A 1 -7.02 -7.81 -2.33
CA MET A 1 -5.96 -6.79 -2.38
C MET A 1 -6.25 -5.70 -3.41
N ALA A 2 -6.36 -6.05 -4.70
CA ALA A 2 -6.63 -5.07 -5.75
C ALA A 2 -7.89 -4.22 -5.49
N GLU A 3 -8.98 -4.84 -5.04
CA GLU A 3 -10.21 -4.09 -4.70
C GLU A 3 -10.00 -3.09 -3.56
N ALA A 4 -9.30 -3.50 -2.50
CA ALA A 4 -9.01 -2.62 -1.36
C ALA A 4 -8.10 -1.47 -1.78
N PHE A 5 -7.09 -1.73 -2.61
CA PHE A 5 -6.22 -0.71 -3.19
C PHE A 5 -7.02 0.34 -3.95
N VAL A 6 -7.86 -0.07 -4.91
CA VAL A 6 -8.65 0.89 -5.71
C VAL A 6 -9.62 1.68 -4.84
N LYS A 7 -10.25 1.06 -3.84
CA LYS A 7 -11.16 1.74 -2.91
C LYS A 7 -10.42 2.78 -2.08
N THR A 8 -9.31 2.42 -1.44
CA THR A 8 -8.49 3.35 -0.65
C THR A 8 -7.96 4.47 -1.53
N SER A 9 -7.39 4.16 -2.69
CA SER A 9 -6.83 5.18 -3.58
C SER A 9 -7.86 6.19 -4.05
N LYS A 10 -9.10 5.76 -4.34
CA LYS A 10 -10.17 6.68 -4.71
C LYS A 10 -10.69 7.50 -3.53
N ARG A 11 -10.93 6.85 -2.38
CA ARG A 11 -11.59 7.44 -1.21
C ARG A 11 -10.67 8.41 -0.46
N ASP A 12 -9.43 8.00 -0.22
CA ASP A 12 -8.54 8.69 0.73
C ASP A 12 -7.55 9.61 0.05
N TYR A 13 -7.19 9.33 -1.21
CA TYR A 13 -6.22 10.14 -1.92
C TYR A 13 -6.88 10.97 -3.03
N ALA A 14 -7.45 10.31 -4.05
CA ALA A 14 -8.00 11.03 -5.20
C ALA A 14 -9.16 11.97 -4.85
N TYR A 15 -9.99 11.61 -3.86
CA TYR A 15 -11.14 12.44 -3.45
C TYR A 15 -10.73 13.81 -2.87
N ILE A 16 -9.55 13.91 -2.25
CA ILE A 16 -9.06 15.14 -1.59
C ILE A 16 -7.88 15.80 -2.33
N ALA A 17 -7.39 15.16 -3.39
CA ALA A 17 -6.21 15.59 -4.14
C ALA A 17 -6.45 16.75 -5.10
N ASP A 18 -5.37 17.40 -5.53
CA ASP A 18 -5.40 18.34 -6.64
C ASP A 18 -5.42 17.59 -7.99
N LEU A 19 -6.58 17.57 -8.64
CA LEU A 19 -6.79 16.89 -9.92
C LEU A 19 -6.80 17.84 -11.14
N ARG A 20 -6.34 19.09 -10.98
CA ARG A 20 -6.44 20.14 -12.02
C ARG A 20 -5.61 19.85 -13.29
N SER A 21 -4.57 19.02 -13.19
CA SER A 21 -3.78 18.60 -14.36
C SER A 21 -3.18 17.21 -14.16
N ALA A 22 -2.89 16.53 -15.27
CA ALA A 22 -2.22 15.24 -15.23
C ALA A 22 -0.86 15.31 -14.52
N GLN A 23 -0.08 16.38 -14.75
CA GLN A 23 1.19 16.59 -14.07
C GLN A 23 1.02 16.64 -12.55
N ARG A 24 0.04 17.40 -12.04
CA ARG A 24 -0.22 17.47 -10.60
C ARG A 24 -0.63 16.13 -10.02
N VAL A 25 -1.45 15.36 -10.72
CA VAL A 25 -1.80 14.01 -10.27
C VAL A 25 -0.56 13.12 -10.19
N LEU A 26 0.30 13.12 -11.22
CA LEU A 26 1.52 12.32 -11.24
C LEU A 26 2.50 12.69 -10.12
N GLU A 27 2.61 13.98 -9.78
CA GLU A 27 3.44 14.46 -8.66
C GLU A 27 2.97 13.90 -7.30
N GLN A 28 1.68 13.61 -7.14
CA GLN A 28 1.09 13.12 -5.88
C GLN A 28 1.12 11.58 -5.74
N LEU A 29 1.14 10.84 -6.85
CA LEU A 29 1.08 9.36 -6.83
C LEU A 29 2.15 8.69 -5.94
N PRO A 30 3.43 9.12 -5.93
CA PRO A 30 4.44 8.50 -5.08
C PRO A 30 4.06 8.53 -3.60
N GLU A 31 3.52 9.65 -3.13
CA GLU A 31 3.09 9.80 -1.73
C GLU A 31 1.94 8.85 -1.40
N TRP A 32 0.96 8.73 -2.31
CA TRP A 32 -0.18 7.83 -2.11
C TRP A 32 0.24 6.37 -2.04
N PHE A 33 1.19 5.98 -2.89
CA PHE A 33 1.73 4.62 -2.86
C PHE A 33 2.57 4.37 -1.60
N GLU A 34 3.35 5.34 -1.15
CA GLU A 34 4.06 5.21 0.11
C GLU A 34 3.11 5.07 1.29
N ASP A 35 2.10 5.94 1.41
CA ASP A 35 1.12 5.84 2.49
C ASP A 35 0.40 4.50 2.49
N TYR A 36 -0.16 4.09 1.34
CA TYR A 36 -0.86 2.81 1.23
C TYR A 36 0.03 1.62 1.61
N ASN A 37 1.26 1.59 1.09
CA ASN A 37 2.16 0.45 1.27
C ASN A 37 2.69 0.32 2.71
N ASN A 38 2.77 1.43 3.46
CA ASN A 38 3.27 1.42 4.83
C ASN A 38 2.15 1.41 5.89
N ASN A 39 0.96 1.93 5.60
CA ASN A 39 -0.06 2.20 6.62
C ASN A 39 -1.39 1.46 6.42
N ALA A 40 -1.74 1.06 5.20
CA ALA A 40 -3.04 0.45 4.93
C ALA A 40 -3.12 -0.98 5.50
N SER A 41 -3.83 -1.15 6.62
CA SER A 41 -4.04 -2.49 7.20
C SER A 41 -5.05 -3.31 6.40
N HIS A 42 -4.78 -4.61 6.22
CA HIS A 42 -5.66 -5.49 5.46
C HIS A 42 -5.91 -6.83 6.15
N LYS A 43 -7.19 -7.21 6.28
CA LYS A 43 -7.58 -8.51 6.84
C LYS A 43 -6.93 -9.69 6.10
N GLY A 44 -6.84 -9.61 4.76
CA GLY A 44 -6.17 -10.62 3.94
C GLY A 44 -4.65 -10.70 4.13
N LEU A 45 -4.04 -9.71 4.78
CA LEU A 45 -2.62 -9.67 5.14
C LEU A 45 -2.41 -9.86 6.65
N LYS A 46 -3.32 -10.55 7.36
CA LYS A 46 -3.25 -10.71 8.81
C LYS A 46 -3.23 -9.36 9.56
N MET A 47 -3.96 -8.37 9.05
CA MET A 47 -4.00 -6.99 9.56
C MET A 47 -2.69 -6.20 9.45
N LEU A 48 -1.72 -6.69 8.69
CA LEU A 48 -0.50 -5.96 8.36
C LEU A 48 -0.70 -5.04 7.15
N SER A 49 0.14 -4.01 7.04
CA SER A 49 0.33 -3.27 5.80
C SER A 49 1.02 -4.12 4.72
N PRO A 50 0.95 -3.73 3.43
CA PRO A 50 1.62 -4.45 2.36
C PRO A 50 3.12 -4.69 2.60
N ARG A 51 3.86 -3.66 3.07
CA ARG A 51 5.30 -3.80 3.34
C ARG A 51 5.60 -4.61 4.60
N GLU A 52 4.79 -4.48 5.64
CA GLU A 52 4.95 -5.31 6.84
C GLU A 52 4.71 -6.78 6.52
N PHE A 53 3.70 -7.09 5.71
CA PHE A 53 3.42 -8.46 5.28
C PHE A 53 4.56 -9.05 4.45
N LEU A 54 5.10 -8.27 3.50
CA LEU A 54 6.24 -8.70 2.69
C LEU A 54 7.44 -9.01 3.56
N ARG A 55 7.76 -8.12 4.50
CA ARG A 55 8.88 -8.28 5.43
C ARG A 55 8.68 -9.54 6.29
N SER A 56 7.55 -9.66 6.98
CA SER A 56 7.20 -10.88 7.73
C SER A 56 7.37 -12.16 6.90
N SER A 57 6.93 -12.14 5.64
CA SER A 57 7.07 -13.29 4.74
C SER A 57 8.53 -13.60 4.39
N MET A 58 9.37 -12.57 4.22
CA MET A 58 10.82 -12.73 3.99
C MET A 58 11.53 -13.28 5.22
N GLU A 59 11.15 -12.86 6.42
CA GLU A 59 11.67 -13.42 7.67
C GLU A 59 11.28 -14.90 7.83
N ASP A 60 10.03 -15.25 7.54
CA ASP A 60 9.57 -16.64 7.54
C ASP A 60 10.39 -17.51 6.57
N LEU A 61 10.68 -17.00 5.37
CA LEU A 61 11.51 -17.71 4.38
C LEU A 61 12.97 -17.90 4.85
N LYS A 62 13.56 -16.90 5.51
CA LYS A 62 14.92 -17.04 6.08
C LYS A 62 14.94 -18.11 7.17
N GLN A 63 13.91 -18.14 8.02
CA GLN A 63 13.76 -19.12 9.08
C GLN A 63 13.64 -20.54 8.51
N VAL A 64 12.85 -20.74 7.46
CA VAL A 64 12.74 -22.06 6.78
C VAL A 64 14.06 -22.49 6.16
N ARG A 65 14.83 -21.56 5.57
CA ARG A 65 16.12 -21.88 4.93
C ARG A 65 17.23 -22.27 5.93
N TYR A 66 17.14 -21.79 7.16
CA TYR A 66 18.14 -22.04 8.21
C TYR A 66 17.83 -23.24 9.11
N ASN A 67 16.64 -23.85 8.95
CA ASN A 67 16.27 -25.14 9.55
C ASN A 67 16.49 -26.28 8.55
#